data_AF-A0A0K2V2H6-F1
#
_entry.id   AF-A0A0K2V2H6-F1
#
_cell.length_a   1.000
_cell.length_b   1.000
_cell.length_c   1.000
_cell.angle_alpha   90.00
_cell.angle_beta   90.00
_cell.angle_gamma   90.00
#
_symmetry.space_group_name_H-M   'P 1'
#
loop_
_entity.id
_entity.type
_entity.pdbx_description
1 polymer ?
#
loop_
_entity_poly.entity_id
_entity_poly.type
_entity_poly.pdbx_seq_one_letter_code
_entity_poly.pdbx_strand_id
1 'polypeptide(L)'
;MCGGAFTYLWQDNKNYKKATRLPATQYIETLLDWVHDQIHDENLFPPNTSKSFPPNFKKVVTKIFVRLYRVFVHIYLNHFDRLKDLDAVEKANVFYKHFYLFVKEFGLLEAKDFEPLQQLNAKICDE
;
A
#
# COMPACT_ATOMS: atom_id res chain seq x y z
N MET A 1 4.50 1.83 12.36
CA MET A 1 5.54 1.51 11.37
C MET A 1 6.24 2.77 10.90
N CYS A 2 7.57 2.80 10.81
CA CYS A 2 8.32 3.95 10.28
C CYS A 2 8.63 3.78 8.79
N GLY A 3 8.57 4.86 8.03
CA GLY A 3 9.05 4.97 6.65
C GLY A 3 10.02 6.14 6.56
N GLY A 4 11.24 5.98 7.08
CA GLY A 4 12.18 7.10 7.25
C GLY A 4 11.65 8.15 8.23
N ALA A 5 11.48 9.39 7.77
CA ALA A 5 10.94 10.49 8.59
C ALA A 5 9.44 10.34 8.91
N PHE A 6 8.72 9.48 8.21
CA PHE A 6 7.27 9.30 8.39
C PHE A 6 6.96 8.18 9.40
N THR A 7 5.97 8.40 10.26
CA THR A 7 5.42 7.36 11.14
C THR A 7 3.97 7.07 10.77
N TYR A 8 3.70 5.82 10.40
CA TYR A 8 2.36 5.33 10.11
C TYR A 8 1.75 4.66 11.33
N LEU A 9 0.60 5.18 11.75
CA LEU A 9 -0.25 4.61 12.79
C LEU A 9 -1.35 3.75 12.16
N TRP A 10 -1.79 2.72 12.88
CA TRP A 10 -2.86 1.82 12.46
C TRP A 10 -4.18 2.20 13.12
N GLN A 11 -5.27 2.06 12.37
CA GLN A 11 -6.65 2.21 12.85
C GLN A 11 -7.57 1.46 11.89
N ASP A 12 -8.41 0.58 12.39
CA ASP A 12 -9.37 -0.20 11.59
C ASP A 12 -10.81 -0.10 12.11
N ASN A 13 -11.05 0.68 13.18
CA ASN A 13 -12.35 0.83 13.84
C ASN A 13 -12.98 -0.49 14.33
N LYS A 14 -12.23 -1.60 14.31
CA LYS A 14 -12.64 -2.92 14.79
C LYS A 14 -11.83 -3.25 16.05
N ASN A 15 -10.57 -3.65 15.85
CA ASN A 15 -9.64 -4.00 16.92
C ASN A 15 -8.87 -2.77 17.41
N TYR A 16 -8.58 -1.83 16.51
CA TYR A 16 -7.85 -0.59 16.79
C TYR A 16 -8.74 0.62 16.51
N LYS A 17 -9.47 1.04 17.54
CA LYS A 17 -10.43 2.18 17.49
C LYS A 17 -9.77 3.55 17.49
N LYS A 18 -8.51 3.64 17.94
CA LYS A 18 -7.70 4.87 17.94
C LYS A 18 -6.45 4.63 17.11
N ALA A 19 -5.84 5.69 16.60
CA ALA A 19 -4.57 5.61 15.89
C ALA A 19 -3.49 5.06 16.84
N THR A 20 -3.03 3.83 16.56
CA THR A 20 -2.10 3.09 17.42
C THR A 20 -0.77 2.87 16.71
N ARG A 21 0.33 3.06 17.43
CA ARG A 21 1.67 2.73 16.94
C ARG A 21 1.86 1.22 17.04
N LEU A 22 2.14 0.59 15.90
CA LEU A 22 2.51 -0.81 15.82
C LEU A 22 3.96 -0.97 15.33
N PRO A 23 4.70 -1.99 15.80
CA PRO A 23 5.91 -2.49 15.17
C PRO A 23 5.70 -2.76 13.67
N ALA A 24 6.76 -2.69 12.87
CA ALA A 24 6.65 -2.83 11.41
C ALA A 24 6.03 -4.18 10.99
N THR A 25 6.53 -5.29 11.54
CA THR A 25 6.01 -6.64 11.25
C THR A 25 4.52 -6.75 11.56
N GLN A 26 4.11 -6.39 12.79
CA GLN A 26 2.69 -6.41 13.20
C GLN A 26 1.82 -5.48 12.35
N TYR A 27 2.32 -4.31 11.98
CA TYR A 27 1.61 -3.39 11.10
C TYR A 27 1.34 -4.02 9.74
N ILE A 28 2.35 -4.66 9.14
CA ILE A 28 2.24 -5.27 7.81
C ILE A 28 1.31 -6.48 7.86
N GLU A 29 1.43 -7.35 8.86
CA GLU A 29 0.53 -8.48 9.07
C GLU A 29 -0.93 -8.00 9.23
N THR A 30 -1.17 -7.06 10.14
CA THR A 30 -2.52 -6.49 10.36
C THR A 30 -3.07 -5.83 9.09
N LEU A 31 -2.20 -5.20 8.29
CA LEU A 31 -2.58 -4.61 7.01
C LEU A 31 -3.00 -5.67 6.00
N LEU A 32 -2.22 -6.74 5.85
CA LEU A 32 -2.51 -7.81 4.90
C LEU A 32 -3.80 -8.55 5.29
N ASP A 33 -3.99 -8.86 6.57
CA ASP A 33 -5.23 -9.44 7.09
C ASP A 33 -6.42 -8.52 6.81
N TRP A 34 -6.26 -7.22 7.05
CA TRP A 34 -7.30 -6.25 6.76
C TRP A 34 -7.64 -6.17 5.27
N VAL A 35 -6.63 -6.18 4.38
CA VAL A 35 -6.86 -6.21 2.93
C VAL A 35 -7.54 -7.50 2.50
N HIS A 36 -7.13 -8.63 3.06
CA HIS A 36 -7.75 -9.93 2.84
C HIS A 36 -9.24 -9.92 3.21
N ASP A 37 -9.59 -9.38 4.39
CA ASP A 37 -10.98 -9.21 4.83
C ASP A 37 -11.79 -8.32 3.88
N GLN A 38 -11.19 -7.24 3.35
CA GLN A 38 -11.89 -6.38 2.38
C GLN A 38 -12.19 -7.10 1.07
N ILE A 39 -11.23 -7.88 0.55
CA ILE A 39 -11.36 -8.59 -0.74
C ILE A 39 -12.36 -9.74 -0.65
N HIS A 40 -12.50 -10.35 0.53
CA HIS A 40 -13.46 -11.44 0.78
C HIS A 40 -14.85 -10.96 1.21
N ASP A 41 -15.06 -9.65 1.38
CA ASP A 41 -16.39 -9.10 1.61
C ASP A 41 -17.18 -9.05 0.29
N GLU A 42 -18.11 -9.98 0.10
CA GLU A 42 -18.95 -10.07 -1.10
C GLU A 42 -19.82 -8.82 -1.35
N ASN A 43 -20.00 -7.96 -0.35
CA ASN A 43 -20.69 -6.68 -0.53
C ASN A 43 -19.76 -5.62 -1.14
N LEU A 44 -18.44 -5.77 -0.95
CA LEU A 44 -17.41 -4.90 -1.52
C LEU A 44 -16.90 -5.44 -2.86
N PHE A 45 -16.66 -6.75 -2.96
CA PHE A 45 -16.20 -7.46 -4.15
C PHE A 45 -17.19 -8.58 -4.49
N PRO A 46 -18.28 -8.26 -5.20
CA PRO A 46 -19.28 -9.26 -5.54
C PRO A 46 -18.68 -10.37 -6.45
N PRO A 47 -18.89 -11.66 -6.13
CA PRO A 47 -18.31 -12.76 -6.89
C PRO A 47 -19.02 -12.99 -8.23
N ASN A 48 -20.20 -12.40 -8.43
CA ASN A 48 -20.99 -12.53 -9.65
C ASN A 48 -21.18 -11.18 -10.34
N THR A 49 -21.28 -11.23 -11.66
CA THR A 49 -21.51 -10.05 -12.52
C THR A 49 -22.94 -9.52 -12.42
N SER A 50 -23.84 -10.24 -11.74
CA SER A 50 -25.23 -9.83 -11.53
C SER A 50 -25.38 -8.77 -10.44
N LYS A 51 -24.37 -8.60 -9.58
CA LYS A 51 -24.33 -7.59 -8.51
C LYS A 51 -23.38 -6.47 -8.89
N SER A 52 -23.86 -5.24 -8.81
CA SER A 52 -23.02 -4.05 -8.99
C SER A 52 -22.11 -3.83 -7.79
N PHE A 53 -20.92 -3.26 -8.03
CA PHE A 53 -20.06 -2.75 -6.97
C PHE A 53 -20.76 -1.66 -6.15
N PRO A 54 -20.45 -1.55 -4.84
CA PRO A 54 -21.11 -0.55 -4.00
C PRO A 54 -20.64 0.88 -4.36
N PRO A 55 -21.44 1.92 -4.08
CA PRO A 55 -21.10 3.30 -4.43
C PRO A 55 -19.79 3.82 -3.81
N ASN A 56 -19.35 3.22 -2.70
CA ASN A 56 -18.10 3.56 -2.02
C ASN A 56 -16.90 2.70 -2.48
N PHE A 57 -17.06 1.81 -3.47
CA PHE A 57 -16.02 0.88 -3.91
C PHE A 57 -14.69 1.57 -4.20
N LYS A 58 -14.69 2.63 -5.03
CA LYS A 58 -13.47 3.38 -5.35
C LYS A 58 -12.78 3.92 -4.09
N LYS A 59 -13.54 4.41 -3.10
CA LYS A 59 -12.97 4.91 -1.83
C LYS A 59 -12.30 3.79 -1.03
N VAL A 60 -12.89 2.60 -1.02
CA VAL A 60 -12.31 1.41 -0.36
C VAL A 60 -11.04 0.96 -1.07
N VAL A 61 -11.07 0.84 -2.40
CA VAL A 61 -9.90 0.48 -3.22
C VAL A 61 -8.77 1.49 -3.03
N THR A 62 -9.05 2.79 -3.12
CA THR A 62 -8.09 3.86 -2.81
C THR A 62 -7.45 3.65 -1.42
N LYS A 63 -8.25 3.34 -0.40
CA LYS A 63 -7.73 3.09 0.96
C LYS A 63 -6.83 1.84 1.03
N ILE A 64 -7.14 0.78 0.29
CA ILE A 64 -6.29 -0.42 0.16
C ILE A 64 -4.93 -0.03 -0.44
N PHE A 65 -4.93 0.64 -1.59
CA PHE A 65 -3.69 1.02 -2.28
C PHE A 65 -2.85 2.01 -1.47
N VAL A 66 -3.47 3.02 -0.83
CA VAL A 66 -2.75 3.95 0.06
C VAL A 66 -2.08 3.20 1.22
N ARG A 67 -2.72 2.17 1.77
CA ARG A 67 -2.12 1.35 2.84
C ARG A 67 -0.97 0.49 2.30
N LEU A 68 -1.17 -0.22 1.19
CA LEU A 68 -0.13 -1.04 0.56
C LEU A 68 1.11 -0.21 0.17
N TYR A 69 0.91 1.03 -0.29
CA TYR A 69 2.01 1.94 -0.59
C TYR A 69 2.94 2.17 0.60
N ARG A 70 2.42 2.22 1.84
CA ARG A 70 3.22 2.38 3.06
C ARG A 70 4.21 1.24 3.26
N VAL A 71 3.88 0.04 2.78
CA VAL A 71 4.77 -1.12 2.82
C VAL A 71 5.96 -0.91 1.88
N PHE A 72 5.73 -0.42 0.66
CA PHE A 72 6.82 -0.03 -0.25
C PHE A 72 7.71 1.05 0.36
N VAL A 73 7.12 2.11 0.91
CA VAL A 73 7.89 3.17 1.61
C VAL A 73 8.75 2.57 2.71
N HIS A 74 8.20 1.68 3.53
CA HIS A 74 8.93 1.05 4.62
C HIS A 74 10.10 0.19 4.10
N ILE A 75 9.87 -0.65 3.09
CA ILE A 75 10.87 -1.53 2.51
C ILE A 75 12.01 -0.72 1.88
N TYR A 76 11.69 0.25 1.02
CA TYR A 76 12.70 1.04 0.31
C TYR A 76 13.50 1.97 1.22
N LEU A 77 12.92 2.46 2.31
CA LEU A 77 13.64 3.39 3.21
C LEU A 77 14.41 2.70 4.34
N ASN A 78 13.99 1.50 4.78
CA ASN A 78 14.60 0.84 5.94
C ASN A 78 15.26 -0.51 5.60
N HIS A 79 14.91 -1.13 4.47
CA HIS A 79 15.32 -2.49 4.13
C HIS A 79 15.92 -2.60 2.73
N PHE A 80 16.35 -1.49 2.13
CA PHE A 80 16.93 -1.49 0.79
C PHE A 80 18.22 -2.32 0.71
N ASP A 81 19.10 -2.23 1.71
CA ASP A 81 20.33 -3.04 1.73
C ASP A 81 20.01 -4.53 1.82
N ARG A 82 18.94 -4.91 2.53
CA ARG A 82 18.48 -6.29 2.55
C ARG A 82 17.96 -6.76 1.18
N LEU A 83 17.33 -5.88 0.39
CA LEU A 83 16.95 -6.20 -0.99
C LEU A 83 18.17 -6.44 -1.88
N LYS A 84 19.28 -5.70 -1.66
CA LYS A 84 20.54 -5.92 -2.38
C LYS A 84 21.16 -7.26 -2.00
N ASP A 85 21.23 -7.57 -0.71
CA ASP A 85 21.80 -8.84 -0.22
C ASP A 85 21.08 -10.07 -0.79
N LEU A 86 19.78 -9.92 -1.10
CA LEU A 86 18.92 -10.97 -1.66
C LEU A 86 18.85 -10.95 -3.19
N ASP A 87 19.60 -10.06 -3.86
CA ASP A 87 19.53 -9.85 -5.32
C ASP A 87 18.09 -9.69 -5.83
N ALA A 88 17.30 -8.91 -5.07
CA ALA A 88 15.86 -8.73 -5.27
C ALA A 88 15.48 -7.32 -5.71
N VAL A 89 16.45 -6.40 -5.84
CA VAL A 89 16.20 -4.98 -6.15
C VAL A 89 15.48 -4.82 -7.48
N GLU A 90 15.93 -5.50 -8.54
CA GLU A 90 15.31 -5.37 -9.87
C GLU A 90 13.85 -5.83 -9.85
N LYS A 91 13.58 -6.99 -9.25
CA LYS A 91 12.22 -7.55 -9.12
C LYS A 91 11.33 -6.62 -8.29
N ALA A 92 11.85 -6.06 -7.21
CA ALA A 92 11.13 -5.10 -6.38
C ALA A 92 10.80 -3.83 -7.17
N ASN A 93 11.74 -3.31 -7.98
CA ASN A 93 11.54 -2.13 -8.81
C ASN A 93 10.49 -2.37 -9.90
N VAL A 94 10.51 -3.51 -10.58
CA VAL A 94 9.47 -3.87 -11.57
C VAL A 94 8.09 -3.93 -10.92
N PHE A 95 8.01 -4.57 -9.74
CA PHE A 95 6.74 -4.66 -9.00
C PHE A 95 6.25 -3.28 -8.56
N TYR A 96 7.13 -2.43 -8.02
CA TYR A 96 6.80 -1.08 -7.62
C TYR A 96 6.44 -0.18 -8.81
N LYS A 97 7.13 -0.29 -9.96
CA LYS A 97 6.81 0.44 -11.20
C LYS A 97 5.38 0.15 -11.64
N HIS A 98 5.01 -1.13 -11.68
CA HIS A 98 3.65 -1.53 -12.03
C HIS A 98 2.63 -0.96 -11.03
N PHE A 99 2.89 -1.08 -9.72
CA PHE A 99 2.04 -0.48 -8.70
C PHE A 99 1.87 1.03 -8.91
N TYR A 100 2.99 1.76 -9.09
CA TYR A 100 3.02 3.21 -9.28
C TYR A 100 2.20 3.64 -10.51
N LEU A 101 2.41 2.99 -11.65
CA LEU A 101 1.67 3.29 -12.88
C LEU A 101 0.18 3.03 -12.70
N PHE A 102 -0.19 1.91 -12.06
CA PHE A 102 -1.59 1.59 -11.79
C PHE A 102 -2.27 2.64 -10.90
N VAL A 103 -1.64 3.01 -9.79
CA VAL A 103 -2.25 4.02 -8.88
C VAL A 103 -2.35 5.39 -9.53
N LYS A 104 -1.42 5.74 -10.43
CA LYS A 104 -1.44 7.01 -11.17
C LYS A 104 -2.57 7.01 -12.21
N GLU A 105 -2.68 5.96 -13.01
CA GLU A 105 -3.69 5.82 -14.06
C GLU A 105 -5.12 5.93 -13.50
N PHE A 106 -5.39 5.26 -12.38
CA PHE A 106 -6.74 5.24 -11.79
C PHE A 106 -6.98 6.34 -10.74
N GLY A 107 -5.98 7.20 -10.49
CA GLY A 107 -6.05 8.28 -9.50
C GLY A 107 -6.33 7.76 -8.09
N LEU A 108 -5.59 6.72 -7.66
CA LEU A 108 -5.77 6.09 -6.36
C LEU A 108 -4.94 6.74 -5.25
N LEU A 109 -3.84 7.40 -5.60
CA LEU A 109 -2.98 8.16 -4.69
C LEU A 109 -2.82 9.60 -5.21
N GLU A 110 -2.64 10.55 -4.30
CA GLU A 110 -2.39 11.96 -4.62
C GLU A 110 -0.88 12.25 -4.70
N ALA A 111 -0.49 13.36 -5.34
CA ALA A 111 0.93 13.74 -5.50
C ALA A 111 1.68 13.80 -4.15
N LYS A 112 1.02 14.28 -3.09
CA LYS A 112 1.57 14.36 -1.74
C LYS A 112 1.86 12.98 -1.12
N ASP A 113 1.12 11.94 -1.50
CA ASP A 113 1.33 10.59 -0.97
C ASP A 113 2.66 10.02 -1.45
N PHE A 114 3.16 10.48 -2.60
CA PHE A 114 4.41 10.02 -3.21
C PHE A 114 5.67 10.68 -2.66
N GLU A 115 5.54 11.72 -1.83
CA GLU A 115 6.67 12.46 -1.24
C GLU A 115 7.78 11.56 -0.65
N PRO A 116 7.47 10.48 0.10
CA PRO A 116 8.51 9.64 0.71
C PRO A 116 9.41 8.91 -0.29
N LEU A 117 8.96 8.68 -1.52
CA LEU A 117 9.69 7.96 -2.56
C LEU A 117 9.84 8.80 -3.84
N GLN A 118 9.73 10.13 -3.76
CA GLN A 118 9.76 11.01 -4.93
C GLN A 118 11.00 10.81 -5.80
N GLN A 119 12.17 10.63 -5.18
CA GLN A 119 13.43 10.37 -5.91
C GLN A 119 13.44 9.01 -6.62
N LEU A 120 12.85 7.99 -6.02
CA LEU A 120 12.71 6.66 -6.63
C LEU A 120 11.73 6.71 -7.80
N ASN A 121 10.63 7.43 -7.64
CA ASN A 121 9.61 7.62 -8.68
C ASN A 121 10.19 8.29 -9.93
N ALA A 122 11.04 9.32 -9.77
CA ALA A 122 11.72 9.95 -10.90
C ALA A 122 12.57 8.92 -11.68
N LYS A 123 13.41 8.16 -10.97
CA LYS A 123 14.30 7.16 -11.60
C LYS A 123 13.54 6.05 -12.34
N ILE A 124 12.46 5.55 -11.76
CA ILE A 124 11.70 4.42 -12.33
C ILE A 124 10.84 4.84 -13.52
N CYS A 125 10.47 6.12 -13.62
CA CYS A 125 9.69 6.67 -14.73
C CYS A 125 10.54 7.17 -15.91
N ASP A 126 11.84 7.43 -15.68
CA ASP A 126 12.77 7.85 -16.72
C ASP A 126 13.37 6.66 -17.53
N GLU A 127 13.16 5.42 -17.06
CA GLU A 127 13.44 4.16 -17.76
C GLU A 127 12.23 3.65 -18.56
#